data_AF-A0A179SYA1-F1
#
_entry.id   AF-A0A179SYA1-F1
#
_cell.length_a   1.000
_cell.length_b   1.000
_cell.length_c   1.000
_cell.angle_alpha   90.00
_cell.angle_beta   90.00
_cell.angle_gamma   90.00
#
_symmetry.space_group_name_H-M   'P 1'
#
loop_
_entity.id
_entity.type
_entity.pdbx_description
1 polymer ?
#
loop_
_entity_poly.entity_id
_entity_poly.type
_entity_poly.pdbx_seq_one_letter_code
_entity_poly.pdbx_strand_id
1 'polypeptide(L)' 'MSKMLQNALEEQRNYYSQKLLAIGVYNTQVLRKMTLTELKNEYNYFYHNDPQVKRNRTI' A
#
# COMPACT_ATOMS: atom_id res chain seq x y z
N MET A 1 -3.39 -21.64 10.00
CA MET A 1 -4.12 -20.67 9.15
C MET A 1 -4.74 -21.41 7.98
N SER A 2 -6.01 -21.17 7.66
CA SER A 2 -6.62 -21.68 6.43
C SER A 2 -6.01 -20.98 5.20
N LYS A 3 -5.87 -21.70 4.08
CA LYS A 3 -5.37 -21.15 2.79
C LYS A 3 -6.08 -19.86 2.37
N MET A 4 -7.39 -19.76 2.62
CA MET A 4 -8.18 -18.55 2.35
C MET A 4 -7.67 -17.31 3.09
N LEU A 5 -7.25 -17.48 4.34
CA LEU A 5 -6.77 -16.38 5.18
C LEU A 5 -5.40 -15.89 4.71
N GLN A 6 -4.53 -16.82 4.27
CA GLN A 6 -3.23 -16.50 3.67
C GLN A 6 -3.41 -15.75 2.35
N ASN A 7 -4.31 -16.22 1.47
CA ASN A 7 -4.60 -15.55 0.20
C ASN A 7 -5.11 -14.12 0.42
N ALA A 8 -6.05 -13.93 1.35
CA ALA A 8 -6.59 -12.60 1.67
C ALA A 8 -5.49 -11.65 2.22
N LEU A 9 -4.57 -12.18 3.03
CA LEU A 9 -3.41 -11.43 3.54
C LEU A 9 -2.45 -11.04 2.41
N GLU A 10 -2.18 -11.95 1.47
CA GLU A 10 -1.34 -11.67 0.29
C GLU A 10 -1.99 -10.67 -0.66
N GLU A 11 -3.30 -10.76 -0.90
CA GLU A 11 -4.04 -9.77 -1.69
C GLU A 11 -3.99 -8.38 -1.06
N GLN A 12 -4.22 -8.27 0.25
CA GLN A 12 -4.09 -7.02 0.99
C GLN A 12 -2.66 -6.46 0.84
N ARG A 13 -1.65 -7.31 0.98
CA ARG A 13 -0.25 -6.89 0.87
C ARG A 13 0.09 -6.38 -0.53
N ASN A 14 -0.36 -7.09 -1.57
CA ASN A 14 -0.16 -6.69 -2.95
C ASN A 14 -0.88 -5.38 -3.25
N TYR A 15 -2.10 -5.19 -2.75
CA TYR A 15 -2.86 -3.96 -2.93
C TYR A 15 -2.10 -2.74 -2.41
N TYR A 16 -1.66 -2.75 -1.15
CA TYR A 16 -0.94 -1.60 -0.57
C TYR A 16 0.43 -1.40 -1.23
N SER A 17 1.15 -2.49 -1.55
CA SER A 17 2.43 -2.41 -2.24
C SER A 17 2.31 -1.75 -3.62
N GLN A 18 1.29 -2.12 -4.41
CA GLN A 18 1.04 -1.50 -5.71
C GLN A 18 0.66 -0.03 -5.59
N LYS A 19 -0.14 0.34 -4.59
CA LYS A 19 -0.50 1.75 -4.35
C LYS A 19 0.73 2.58 -4.00
N LEU A 20 1.58 2.09 -3.11
CA LEU A 20 2.82 2.77 -2.73
C LEU A 20 3.83 2.85 -3.88
N LEU A 21 3.92 1.82 -4.72
CA LEU A 21 4.69 1.88 -5.98
C LEU A 21 4.16 2.93 -6.94
N ALA A 22 2.83 3.01 -7.10
CA ALA A 22 2.18 3.97 -8.01
C ALA A 22 2.34 5.42 -7.54
N ILE A 23 2.44 5.64 -6.23
CA ILE A 23 2.77 6.96 -5.65
C ILE A 23 4.26 7.29 -5.91
N GLY A 24 5.11 6.30 -6.17
CA GLY A 24 6.53 6.48 -6.48
C GLY A 24 7.42 6.73 -5.25
N VAL A 25 6.88 6.55 -4.05
CA VAL A 25 7.58 6.81 -2.77
C VAL A 25 8.51 5.68 -2.36
N TYR A 26 8.22 4.45 -2.79
CA TYR A 26 9.02 3.27 -2.44
C TYR A 26 9.30 2.40 -3.65
N ASN A 27 10.43 1.70 -3.60
CA ASN A 27 10.79 0.66 -4.57
C ASN A 27 10.33 -0.73 -4.09
N THR A 28 10.30 -1.69 -5.01
CA THR A 28 9.89 -3.07 -4.73
C THR A 28 10.76 -3.77 -3.68
N GLN A 29 12.03 -3.38 -3.54
CA GLN A 29 12.94 -3.95 -2.53
C GLN A 29 12.57 -3.52 -1.10
N VAL A 30 12.18 -2.25 -0.92
CA VAL A 30 11.73 -1.72 0.37
C VAL A 30 10.38 -2.31 0.74
N LEU A 31 9.42 -2.33 -0.19
CA LEU A 31 8.09 -2.88 0.04
C LEU A 31 8.12 -4.38 0.35
N ARG A 32 9.07 -5.13 -0.23
CA ARG A 32 9.25 -6.55 0.10
C ARG A 32 9.68 -6.79 1.54
N LYS A 33 10.39 -5.84 2.16
CA LYS A 33 10.85 -5.92 3.55
C LYS A 33 9.81 -5.43 4.56
N MET A 34 8.81 -4.67 4.11
CA MET A 34 7.73 -4.17 4.96
C MET A 34 6.69 -5.24 5.29
N THR A 35 6.19 -5.17 6.52
CA THR A 35 5.02 -5.91 6.99
C THR A 35 3.73 -5.29 6.44
N LEU A 36 2.63 -6.05 6.48
CA LEU A 36 1.32 -5.56 6.03
C LEU A 36 0.87 -4.30 6.79
N THR A 37 1.14 -4.24 8.09
CA THR A 37 0.77 -3.11 8.95
C THR A 37 1.54 -1.85 8.56
N GLU A 38 2.83 -1.98 8.27
CA GLU A 38 3.65 -0.87 7.78
C GLU A 38 3.13 -0.39 6.43
N LEU A 39 2.92 -1.28 5.47
CA LEU A 39 2.35 -0.92 4.16
C LEU A 39 1.01 -0.18 4.28
N LYS A 40 0.15 -0.61 5.21
CA LYS A 40 -1.13 0.05 5.49
C LYS A 40 -0.95 1.44 6.11
N ASN A 41 -0.05 1.58 7.07
CA ASN A 41 0.24 2.87 7.71
C ASN A 41 0.85 3.86 6.72
N GLU A 42 1.85 3.41 5.95
CA GLU A 42 2.47 4.21 4.90
C GLU A 42 1.41 4.63 3.88
N TYR A 43 0.61 3.70 3.37
CA TYR A 43 -0.47 4.03 2.44
C TYR A 43 -1.43 5.06 3.05
N ASN A 44 -1.84 4.89 4.30
CA ASN A 44 -2.72 5.83 4.97
C ASN A 44 -2.09 7.23 5.11
N TYR A 45 -0.80 7.28 5.43
CA TYR A 45 -0.03 8.52 5.52
C TYR A 45 0.02 9.23 4.17
N PHE A 46 0.45 8.56 3.11
CA PHE A 46 0.52 9.16 1.77
C PHE A 46 -0.87 9.48 1.21
N TYR A 47 -1.88 8.67 1.49
CA TYR A 47 -3.24 8.96 1.04
C TYR A 47 -3.81 10.25 1.65
N HIS A 48 -3.50 10.56 2.91
CA HIS A 48 -3.98 11.76 3.61
C HIS A 48 -3.07 12.98 3.45
N ASN A 49 -1.76 12.75 3.33
CA ASN A 49 -0.75 13.82 3.32
C ASN A 49 -0.20 14.14 1.93
N ASP A 50 -0.30 13.23 0.95
CA ASP A 50 0.21 13.51 -0.39
C ASP A 50 -0.81 14.37 -1.20
N PRO A 51 -0.43 15.59 -1.62
CA PRO A 51 -1.31 16.47 -2.37
C PRO A 51 -1.64 15.93 -3.79
N GLN A 52 -0.88 14.99 -4.34
CA GLN A 52 -1.19 14.38 -5.64
C GLN A 52 -2.37 13.41 -5.56
N VAL A 53 -2.54 12.71 -4.42
CA VAL A 53 -3.71 11.85 -4.18
C VAL A 53 -4.97 12.70 -3.99
N LYS A 54 -4.86 13.86 -3.33
CA LYS A 54 -5.97 14.82 -3.17
C LYS A 54 -6.41 15.43 -4.50
N ARG A 55 -5.49 15.58 -5.48
CA ARG A 55 -5.78 16.20 -6.78
C ARG A 55 -6.74 15.37 -7.65
N ASN A 56 -6.73 14.04 -7.50
CA ASN A 56 -7.62 13.15 -8.25
C ASN A 56 -9.01 12.94 -7.61
N ARG A 57 -9.30 13.57 -6.46
CA ARG A 57 -10.62 13.51 -5.80
C ARG A 57 -11.48 14.74 -6.07
N THR A 58 -11.01 15.66 -6.92
CA THR A 58 -11.73 16.86 -7.33
C THR A 58 -11.95 16.86 -8.84
N ILE A 59 -12.82 15.96 -9.33
CA ILE A 59 -13.54 16.15 -10.60
C ILE A 59 -14.94 15.55 -10.45
#